data_AF-A0A7V4V065-F1
#
_entry.id   AF-A0A7V4V065-F1
#
_cell.length_a   1.000
_cell.length_b   1.000
_cell.length_c   1.000
_cell.angle_alpha   90.00
_cell.angle_beta   90.00
_cell.angle_gamma   90.00
#
_symmetry.space_group_name_H-M   'P 1'
#
loop_
_entity.id
_entity.type
_entity.pdbx_description
1 polymer ?
#
loop_
_entity_poly.entity_id
_entity_poly.type
_entity_poly.pdbx_seq_one_letter_code
_entity_poly.pdbx_strand_id
1 'polypeptide(L)'
;MRKENSLLITISILVAVLIGVGAYVYKSAKFERTPPKIYMVGPVYWNFKSPIRLVVTDDTGVKYCKVKVEEPTREMLIYEGSFDKAVKLLDLNLTYPKNGFVPTSDKAIIRIEARDGSYWNFFSGNKTIFESSVIADNKPPQVEVIANSFSIAKGGSALVVFEAKDENLDRVYVETTGGKIFNAQPFVKNGFYAALIAWDIKSDNFSAFAVATDKARNVTKAPIRILGKNIVYKDSKIELKDDFLDGKIAQLAADMPKFGSAPKIDRFIYVNSTMRKLNENLVRKITDRVGVNMVNSYFTEPFVPIARAAIVGTYGDHRNFFYQGAQVSEAYHMGIDFASTKEAPILAPNDGVVM
;
A
#
# COMPACT_ATOMS: atom_id res chain seq x y z
N MET A 1 -45.52 40.27 -56.27
CA MET A 1 -46.14 39.31 -55.32
C MET A 1 -45.63 37.87 -55.42
N ARG A 2 -45.42 37.24 -56.59
CA ARG A 2 -45.05 35.79 -56.66
C ARG A 2 -43.57 35.47 -56.33
N LYS A 3 -42.64 36.42 -56.52
CA LYS A 3 -41.19 36.27 -56.22
C LYS A 3 -40.81 36.53 -54.76
N GLU A 4 -41.56 37.37 -54.04
CA GLU A 4 -41.29 37.69 -52.63
C GLU A 4 -41.69 36.52 -51.71
N ASN A 5 -42.81 35.86 -52.02
CA ASN A 5 -43.25 34.67 -51.28
C ASN A 5 -42.28 33.49 -51.44
N SER A 6 -41.64 33.32 -52.60
CA SER A 6 -40.64 32.26 -52.78
C SER A 6 -39.38 32.51 -51.96
N LEU A 7 -38.91 33.77 -51.88
CA LEU A 7 -37.74 34.14 -51.08
C LEU A 7 -38.00 33.92 -49.58
N LEU A 8 -39.17 34.32 -49.08
CA LEU A 8 -39.57 34.14 -47.69
C LEU A 8 -39.70 32.66 -47.31
N ILE A 9 -40.20 31.82 -48.23
CA ILE A 9 -40.26 30.36 -48.04
C ILE A 9 -38.85 29.78 -47.98
N THR A 10 -37.94 30.18 -48.89
CA THR A 10 -36.54 29.72 -48.87
C THR A 10 -35.83 30.12 -47.58
N ILE A 11 -36.01 31.36 -47.10
CA ILE A 11 -35.44 31.85 -45.84
C ILE A 11 -36.02 31.08 -44.65
N SER A 12 -37.33 30.83 -44.63
CA SER A 12 -37.98 30.08 -43.55
C SER A 12 -37.50 28.63 -43.47
N ILE A 13 -37.32 27.99 -44.63
CA ILE A 13 -36.73 26.64 -44.72
C ILE A 13 -35.28 26.66 -44.22
N LEU A 14 -34.49 27.66 -44.64
CA LEU A 14 -33.10 27.81 -44.19
C LEU A 14 -33.01 27.97 -42.67
N VAL A 15 -33.86 28.82 -42.09
CA VAL A 15 -33.94 29.04 -40.64
C VAL A 15 -34.37 27.76 -39.92
N ALA A 16 -35.37 27.04 -40.43
CA ALA A 16 -35.80 25.76 -39.85
C ALA A 16 -34.68 24.70 -39.90
N VAL A 17 -33.92 24.64 -40.99
CA VAL A 17 -32.74 23.77 -41.11
C VAL A 17 -31.66 24.18 -40.10
N LEU A 18 -31.36 25.47 -39.96
CA LEU A 18 -30.40 25.97 -38.99
C LEU A 18 -30.80 25.65 -37.54
N ILE A 19 -32.08 25.82 -37.20
CA ILE A 19 -32.62 25.45 -35.89
C ILE A 19 -32.53 23.94 -35.68
N GLY A 20 -32.87 23.13 -36.69
CA GLY A 20 -32.76 21.68 -36.64
C GLY A 20 -31.32 21.19 -36.43
N VAL A 21 -30.35 21.79 -37.15
CA VAL A 21 -28.92 21.52 -36.99
C VAL A 21 -28.44 21.95 -35.61
N GLY A 22 -28.85 23.13 -35.14
CA GLY A 22 -28.52 23.63 -33.80
C GLY A 22 -29.04 22.72 -32.70
N ALA A 23 -30.30 22.25 -32.81
CA ALA A 23 -30.89 21.30 -31.88
C ALA A 23 -30.20 19.92 -31.91
N TYR A 24 -29.80 19.45 -33.10
CA TYR A 24 -29.02 18.22 -33.26
C TYR A 24 -27.65 18.32 -32.59
N VAL A 25 -26.90 19.40 -32.88
CA VAL A 25 -25.60 19.67 -32.24
C VAL A 25 -25.74 19.76 -30.73
N TYR A 26 -26.78 20.44 -30.22
CA TYR A 26 -27.01 20.57 -28.79
C TYR A 26 -27.30 19.23 -28.08
N LYS A 27 -27.98 18.29 -28.75
CA LYS A 27 -28.39 17.00 -28.15
C LYS A 27 -27.47 15.84 -28.49
N SER A 28 -26.54 15.99 -29.44
CA SER A 28 -25.69 14.91 -29.91
C SER A 28 -24.53 14.66 -28.96
N ALA A 29 -24.34 13.40 -28.56
CA ALA A 29 -23.20 12.96 -27.76
C ALA A 29 -21.84 13.22 -28.46
N LYS A 30 -21.82 13.42 -29.79
CA LYS A 30 -20.61 13.78 -30.52
C LYS A 30 -20.17 15.24 -30.32
N PHE A 31 -21.05 16.11 -29.82
CA PHE A 31 -20.79 17.54 -29.57
C PHE A 31 -20.90 17.87 -28.08
N GLU A 32 -20.56 16.91 -27.23
CA GLU A 32 -20.55 17.13 -25.79
C GLU A 32 -19.46 18.14 -25.37
N ARG A 33 -19.62 18.70 -24.18
CA ARG A 33 -18.91 19.92 -23.74
C ARG A 33 -18.09 19.69 -22.47
N THR A 34 -17.99 18.43 -22.03
CA THR A 34 -17.27 18.07 -20.82
C THR A 34 -15.80 17.93 -21.20
N PRO A 35 -14.91 18.74 -20.62
CA PRO A 35 -13.50 18.65 -20.95
C PRO A 35 -12.84 17.45 -20.22
N PRO A 36 -11.72 16.92 -20.76
CA PRO A 36 -10.97 15.84 -20.12
C PRO A 36 -10.57 16.17 -18.68
N LYS A 37 -10.61 15.17 -17.80
CA LYS A 37 -10.16 15.30 -16.40
C LYS A 37 -8.74 14.75 -16.27
N ILE A 38 -7.85 15.58 -15.71
CA ILE A 38 -6.45 15.22 -15.45
C ILE A 38 -6.28 14.98 -13.95
N TYR A 39 -5.75 13.81 -13.58
CA TYR A 39 -5.45 13.44 -12.20
C TYR A 39 -3.93 13.40 -12.00
N MET A 40 -3.40 14.46 -11.40
CA MET A 40 -2.03 14.57 -10.92
C MET A 40 -2.04 15.45 -9.66
N VAL A 41 -1.29 15.03 -8.63
CA VAL A 41 -1.17 15.79 -7.38
C VAL A 41 0.08 16.66 -7.45
N GLY A 42 -0.09 17.97 -7.27
CA GLY A 42 1.00 18.95 -7.14
C GLY A 42 1.23 19.39 -5.69
N PRO A 43 2.39 19.98 -5.36
CA PRO A 43 3.57 20.19 -6.22
C PRO A 43 4.28 18.87 -6.57
N VAL A 44 4.91 18.83 -7.74
CA VAL A 44 5.54 17.62 -8.28
C VAL A 44 7.02 17.59 -7.92
N TYR A 45 7.38 16.77 -6.94
CA TYR A 45 8.78 16.47 -6.62
C TYR A 45 9.31 15.40 -7.58
N TRP A 46 10.44 15.64 -8.24
CA TRP A 46 10.97 14.72 -9.23
C TRP A 46 12.50 14.64 -9.22
N ASN A 47 13.01 13.40 -9.16
CA ASN A 47 14.42 13.08 -9.34
C ASN A 47 14.84 12.82 -10.80
N PHE A 48 13.92 13.01 -11.74
CA PHE A 48 14.09 12.79 -13.19
C PHE A 48 14.60 11.41 -13.61
N LYS A 49 14.58 10.43 -12.70
CA LYS A 49 14.93 9.03 -12.94
C LYS A 49 13.69 8.14 -12.81
N SER A 50 12.92 8.36 -11.77
CA SER A 50 11.73 7.60 -11.44
C SER A 50 10.52 8.13 -12.23
N PRO A 51 9.68 7.28 -12.86
CA PRO A 51 8.57 7.72 -13.71
C PRO A 51 7.39 8.30 -12.92
N ILE A 52 6.71 9.34 -13.40
CA ILE A 52 5.53 9.92 -12.74
C ILE A 52 4.26 9.37 -13.39
N ARG A 53 3.32 8.87 -12.58
CA ARG A 53 2.02 8.43 -13.09
C ARG A 53 1.12 9.64 -13.39
N LEU A 54 0.54 9.64 -14.58
CA LEU A 54 -0.47 10.60 -15.05
C LEU A 54 -1.70 9.81 -15.50
N VAL A 55 -2.87 10.15 -14.96
CA VAL A 55 -4.14 9.60 -15.43
C VAL A 55 -4.99 10.70 -16.04
N VAL A 56 -5.48 10.47 -17.25
CA VAL A 56 -6.43 11.35 -17.93
C VAL A 56 -7.68 10.54 -18.31
N THR A 57 -8.86 11.08 -17.99
CA THR A 57 -10.14 10.44 -18.32
C THR A 57 -11.04 11.38 -19.08
N ASP A 58 -11.79 10.84 -20.03
CA ASP A 58 -12.81 11.59 -20.75
C ASP A 58 -13.94 10.66 -21.21
N ASP A 59 -15.18 11.18 -21.25
CA ASP A 59 -16.37 10.40 -21.59
C ASP A 59 -16.41 10.05 -23.10
N THR A 60 -16.01 10.98 -23.97
CA THR A 60 -15.85 10.75 -25.42
C THR A 60 -14.46 10.21 -25.78
N GLY A 61 -13.54 10.29 -24.82
CA GLY A 61 -12.22 9.70 -24.86
C GLY A 61 -11.15 10.71 -25.25
N VAL A 62 -9.96 10.51 -24.72
CA VAL A 62 -8.78 11.33 -24.96
C VAL A 62 -8.24 11.02 -26.35
N LYS A 63 -8.15 12.05 -27.19
CA LYS A 63 -7.64 11.99 -28.56
C LYS A 63 -6.22 12.55 -28.69
N TYR A 64 -5.85 13.46 -27.79
CA TYR A 64 -4.52 14.05 -27.75
C TYR A 64 -4.09 14.32 -26.32
N CYS A 65 -2.82 14.05 -26.02
CA CYS A 65 -2.20 14.39 -24.74
C CYS A 65 -0.76 14.85 -24.98
N LYS A 66 -0.40 16.01 -24.39
CA LYS A 66 0.95 16.55 -24.42
C LYS A 66 1.39 16.90 -23.00
N VAL A 67 2.59 16.49 -22.64
CA VAL A 67 3.21 16.80 -21.35
C VAL A 67 4.56 17.44 -21.59
N LYS A 68 4.76 18.62 -21.02
CA LYS A 68 6.02 19.35 -21.05
C LYS A 68 6.44 19.77 -19.64
N VAL A 69 7.73 19.88 -19.43
CA VAL A 69 8.31 20.63 -18.31
C VAL A 69 8.83 21.95 -18.86
N GLU A 70 8.41 23.06 -18.27
CA GLU A 70 8.73 24.42 -18.71
C GLU A 70 9.48 25.17 -17.62
N GLU A 71 10.55 25.86 -18.01
CA GLU A 71 11.24 26.89 -17.25
C GLU A 71 11.19 28.20 -18.04
N PRO A 72 11.45 29.37 -17.42
CA PRO A 72 11.34 30.66 -18.11
C PRO A 72 12.10 30.78 -19.43
N THR A 73 13.19 30.03 -19.62
CA THR A 73 14.09 30.14 -20.78
C THR A 73 14.12 28.88 -21.67
N ARG A 74 13.48 27.79 -21.27
CA ARG A 74 13.57 26.49 -21.96
C ARG A 74 12.41 25.58 -21.62
N GLU A 75 12.04 24.72 -22.56
CA GLU A 75 11.01 23.70 -22.38
C GLU A 75 11.54 22.31 -22.77
N MET A 76 11.01 21.28 -22.12
CA MET A 76 11.30 19.89 -22.40
C MET A 76 10.02 19.13 -22.65
N LEU A 77 9.89 18.52 -23.83
CA LEU A 77 8.79 17.62 -24.13
C LEU A 77 9.02 16.26 -23.44
N ILE A 78 8.07 15.85 -22.60
CA ILE A 78 8.11 14.57 -21.88
C ILE A 78 7.30 13.52 -22.62
N TYR A 79 6.13 13.91 -23.10
CA TYR A 79 5.22 13.02 -23.82
C TYR A 79 4.39 13.81 -24.82
N GLU A 80 4.15 13.22 -25.99
CA GLU A 80 3.15 13.67 -26.94
C GLU A 80 2.53 12.46 -27.63
N GLY A 81 1.21 12.36 -27.58
CA GLY A 81 0.47 11.26 -28.16
C GLY A 81 -0.83 11.74 -28.79
N SER A 82 -1.06 11.29 -30.02
CA SER A 82 -2.33 11.44 -30.75
C SER A 82 -2.90 10.05 -30.99
N PHE A 83 -4.20 9.87 -30.75
CA PHE A 83 -4.87 8.58 -30.83
C PHE A 83 -5.91 8.60 -31.93
N ASP A 84 -5.77 7.70 -32.93
CA ASP A 84 -6.75 7.56 -34.03
C ASP A 84 -8.14 7.18 -33.51
N LYS A 85 -8.17 6.36 -32.46
CA LYS A 85 -9.36 6.04 -31.67
C LYS A 85 -9.20 6.65 -30.28
N ALA A 86 -10.14 7.51 -29.91
CA ALA A 86 -10.16 8.16 -28.61
C ALA A 86 -10.20 7.13 -27.47
N VAL A 87 -9.36 7.33 -26.45
CA VAL A 87 -9.19 6.39 -25.33
C VAL A 87 -9.84 6.98 -24.07
N LYS A 88 -10.81 6.27 -23.48
CA LYS A 88 -11.55 6.77 -22.30
C LYS A 88 -10.68 6.96 -21.05
N LEU A 89 -9.69 6.11 -20.87
CA LEU A 89 -8.74 6.15 -19.76
C LEU A 89 -7.32 6.05 -20.30
N LEU A 90 -6.57 7.14 -20.19
CA LEU A 90 -5.16 7.20 -20.52
C LEU A 90 -4.35 7.17 -19.22
N ASP A 91 -3.63 6.06 -18.98
CA ASP A 91 -2.77 5.86 -17.81
C ASP A 91 -1.31 5.79 -18.27
N LEU A 92 -0.54 6.81 -17.95
CA LEU A 92 0.83 6.99 -18.43
C LEU A 92 1.83 7.01 -17.28
N ASN A 93 2.95 6.32 -17.46
CA ASN A 93 4.14 6.45 -16.62
C ASN A 93 5.16 7.32 -17.34
N LEU A 94 5.14 8.62 -17.05
CA LEU A 94 5.99 9.63 -17.67
C LEU A 94 7.45 9.44 -17.23
N THR A 95 8.32 9.06 -18.17
CA THR A 95 9.77 9.01 -17.96
C THR A 95 10.42 10.28 -18.47
N TYR A 96 11.43 10.78 -17.76
CA TYR A 96 12.18 11.94 -18.22
C TYR A 96 13.14 11.54 -19.34
N PRO A 97 13.21 12.27 -20.47
CA PRO A 97 14.13 11.92 -21.55
C PRO A 97 15.59 12.05 -21.10
N LYS A 98 16.44 11.08 -21.47
CA LYS A 98 17.86 11.02 -21.05
C LYS A 98 18.69 12.26 -21.44
N ASN A 99 18.32 12.91 -22.53
CA ASN A 99 18.99 14.09 -23.07
C ASN A 99 18.31 15.41 -22.64
N GLY A 100 17.29 15.34 -21.78
CA GLY A 100 16.61 16.52 -21.27
C GLY A 100 17.46 17.27 -20.25
N PHE A 101 17.27 18.59 -20.15
CA PHE A 101 17.89 19.37 -19.09
C PHE A 101 17.24 19.06 -17.74
N VAL A 102 17.97 19.13 -16.63
CA VAL A 102 17.34 19.11 -15.30
C VAL A 102 16.90 20.53 -14.96
N PRO A 103 15.62 20.76 -14.62
CA PRO A 103 15.16 22.05 -14.13
C PRO A 103 15.99 22.51 -12.92
N THR A 104 16.40 23.77 -12.93
CA THR A 104 17.17 24.43 -11.87
C THR A 104 16.48 25.68 -11.34
N SER A 105 15.43 26.14 -12.02
CA SER A 105 14.61 27.29 -11.64
C SER A 105 13.55 26.88 -10.62
N ASP A 106 13.34 27.73 -9.62
CA ASP A 106 12.23 27.63 -8.67
C ASP A 106 10.85 27.84 -9.33
N LYS A 107 10.83 28.38 -10.56
CA LYS A 107 9.63 28.60 -11.39
C LYS A 107 9.37 27.49 -12.40
N ALA A 108 10.06 26.35 -12.29
CA ALA A 108 9.80 25.21 -13.18
C ALA A 108 8.37 24.69 -12.97
N ILE A 109 7.65 24.42 -14.06
CA ILE A 109 6.31 23.84 -14.05
C ILE A 109 6.22 22.61 -14.95
N ILE A 110 5.30 21.70 -14.63
CA ILE A 110 4.82 20.67 -15.55
C ILE A 110 3.49 21.14 -16.11
N ARG A 111 3.40 21.24 -17.44
CA ARG A 111 2.18 21.58 -18.17
C ARG A 111 1.67 20.34 -18.90
N ILE A 112 0.42 19.99 -18.65
CA ILE A 112 -0.28 18.87 -19.27
C ILE A 112 -1.45 19.42 -20.06
N GLU A 113 -1.46 19.19 -21.35
CA GLU A 113 -2.57 19.52 -22.24
C GLU A 113 -3.24 18.23 -22.70
N ALA A 114 -4.55 18.10 -22.45
CA ALA A 114 -5.37 17.00 -22.95
C ALA A 114 -6.51 17.53 -23.81
N ARG A 115 -6.82 16.83 -24.90
CA ARG A 115 -8.00 17.08 -25.74
C ARG A 115 -8.79 15.83 -25.99
N ASP A 116 -10.11 15.96 -26.00
CA ASP A 116 -11.03 14.87 -26.27
C ASP A 116 -11.24 14.63 -27.77
N GLY A 117 -12.04 13.61 -28.09
CA GLY A 117 -12.46 13.27 -29.44
C GLY A 117 -13.77 13.92 -29.89
N SER A 118 -14.34 14.85 -29.12
CA SER A 118 -15.62 15.49 -29.45
C SER A 118 -15.48 16.42 -30.65
N TYR A 119 -16.60 16.72 -31.30
CA TYR A 119 -16.68 17.67 -32.42
C TYR A 119 -17.00 19.10 -31.96
N TRP A 120 -17.06 19.32 -30.64
CA TRP A 120 -17.19 20.63 -30.07
C TRP A 120 -15.98 21.51 -30.42
N ASN A 121 -16.13 22.84 -30.33
CA ASN A 121 -15.12 23.83 -30.76
C ASN A 121 -14.63 23.62 -32.21
N PHE A 122 -15.54 23.59 -33.18
CA PHE A 122 -15.21 23.43 -34.61
C PHE A 122 -14.36 22.17 -34.89
N PHE A 123 -14.81 21.00 -34.41
CA PHE A 123 -14.11 19.71 -34.57
C PHE A 123 -12.75 19.61 -33.86
N SER A 124 -12.40 20.56 -33.00
CA SER A 124 -11.13 20.57 -32.26
C SER A 124 -11.18 19.88 -30.90
N GLY A 125 -12.38 19.51 -30.44
CA GLY A 125 -12.63 18.89 -29.15
C GLY A 125 -12.63 19.88 -27.97
N ASN A 126 -12.96 19.38 -26.78
CA ASN A 126 -12.72 20.11 -25.54
C ASN A 126 -11.26 19.97 -25.11
N LYS A 127 -10.74 20.99 -24.41
CA LYS A 127 -9.34 21.07 -23.99
C LYS A 127 -9.25 21.34 -22.50
N THR A 128 -8.33 20.63 -21.84
CA THR A 128 -7.93 20.89 -20.45
C THR A 128 -6.43 21.13 -20.39
N ILE A 129 -6.04 22.16 -19.64
CA ILE A 129 -4.64 22.41 -19.28
C ILE A 129 -4.52 22.26 -17.76
N PHE A 130 -3.55 21.47 -17.31
CA PHE A 130 -3.13 21.38 -15.92
C PHE A 130 -1.69 21.88 -15.80
N GLU A 131 -1.44 22.70 -14.79
CA GLU A 131 -0.11 23.24 -14.46
C GLU A 131 0.18 23.00 -12.99
N SER A 132 1.40 22.55 -12.68
CA SER A 132 1.88 22.41 -11.31
C SER A 132 3.36 22.74 -11.25
N SER A 133 3.82 23.31 -10.13
CA SER A 133 5.25 23.50 -9.89
C SER A 133 5.99 22.16 -9.87
N VAL A 134 7.20 22.16 -10.43
CA VAL A 134 8.14 21.03 -10.42
C VAL A 134 9.30 21.39 -9.52
N ILE A 135 9.53 20.57 -8.50
CA ILE A 135 10.65 20.71 -7.58
C ILE A 135 11.66 19.63 -7.94
N ALA A 136 12.79 20.07 -8.48
CA ALA A 136 13.89 19.21 -8.88
C ALA A 136 14.67 18.75 -7.65
N ASP A 137 14.65 17.45 -7.36
CA ASP A 137 15.38 16.89 -6.22
C ASP A 137 16.04 15.56 -6.58
N ASN A 138 17.35 15.62 -6.79
CA ASN A 138 18.18 14.48 -7.18
C ASN A 138 19.05 13.96 -6.03
N LYS A 139 18.93 14.54 -4.83
CA LYS A 139 19.74 14.15 -3.68
C LYS A 139 18.96 13.09 -2.90
N PRO A 140 19.50 11.86 -2.76
CA PRO A 140 18.82 10.86 -1.97
C PRO A 140 18.93 11.18 -0.46
N PRO A 141 17.95 10.73 0.36
CA PRO A 141 18.01 10.83 1.80
C PRO A 141 19.30 10.21 2.37
N GLN A 142 19.80 10.76 3.47
CA GLN A 142 20.88 10.13 4.23
C GLN A 142 20.29 9.17 5.25
N VAL A 143 20.82 7.95 5.33
CA VAL A 143 20.38 6.92 6.28
C VAL A 143 21.59 6.26 6.93
N GLU A 144 21.61 6.24 8.26
CA GLU A 144 22.68 5.63 9.05
C GLU A 144 22.10 4.79 10.20
N VAL A 145 22.54 3.54 10.32
CA VAL A 145 22.16 2.69 11.46
C VAL A 145 23.02 3.06 12.66
N ILE A 146 22.38 3.55 13.72
CA ILE A 146 23.06 4.04 14.93
C ILE A 146 23.31 2.90 15.91
N ALA A 147 22.29 2.07 16.13
CA ALA A 147 22.37 0.92 17.02
C ALA A 147 21.36 -0.15 16.61
N ASN A 148 21.69 -1.41 16.86
CA ASN A 148 20.75 -2.52 16.70
C ASN A 148 21.05 -3.63 17.71
N SER A 149 20.07 -4.49 17.95
CA SER A 149 20.29 -5.72 18.70
C SER A 149 21.42 -6.53 18.05
N PHE A 150 22.27 -7.13 18.88
CA PHE A 150 23.43 -7.90 18.42
C PHE A 150 23.03 -9.08 17.52
N SER A 151 21.97 -9.79 17.89
CA SER A 151 21.50 -10.98 17.17
C SER A 151 19.98 -11.06 17.11
N ILE A 152 19.46 -11.74 16.09
CA ILE A 152 18.06 -12.12 15.96
C ILE A 152 17.97 -13.62 15.71
N ALA A 153 17.11 -14.31 16.46
CA ALA A 153 16.81 -15.71 16.22
C ALA A 153 15.73 -15.85 15.12
N LYS A 154 15.78 -16.93 14.32
CA LYS A 154 14.63 -17.32 13.48
C LYS A 154 13.41 -17.45 14.38
N GLY A 155 12.28 -16.83 14.04
CA GLY A 155 11.08 -16.72 14.90
C GLY A 155 11.18 -15.69 16.04
N GLY A 156 12.26 -14.91 16.12
CA GLY A 156 12.49 -13.89 17.15
C GLY A 156 12.32 -12.46 16.65
N SER A 157 12.69 -11.50 17.51
CA SER A 157 12.64 -10.06 17.22
C SER A 157 13.96 -9.37 17.55
N ALA A 158 14.12 -8.15 17.02
CA ALA A 158 15.24 -7.27 17.28
C ALA A 158 14.80 -5.81 17.22
N LEU A 159 15.52 -4.95 17.93
CA LEU A 159 15.34 -3.50 17.86
C LEU A 159 16.44 -2.90 17.00
N VAL A 160 16.07 -1.94 16.16
CA VAL A 160 17.03 -1.10 15.42
C VAL A 160 16.68 0.37 15.62
N VAL A 161 17.72 1.17 15.82
CA VAL A 161 17.69 2.63 15.89
C VAL A 161 18.58 3.17 14.78
N PHE A 162 18.03 4.09 13.99
CA PHE A 162 18.72 4.64 12.85
C PHE A 162 18.34 6.11 12.65
N GLU A 163 19.22 6.85 12.00
CA GLU A 163 19.01 8.23 11.59
C GLU A 163 18.60 8.26 10.12
N ALA A 164 17.61 9.08 9.79
CA ALA A 164 17.22 9.40 8.42
C ALA A 164 17.03 10.91 8.28
N LYS A 165 17.77 11.52 7.35
CA LYS A 165 17.79 12.97 7.11
C LYS A 165 17.54 13.29 5.64
N ASP A 166 16.57 14.15 5.40
CA ASP A 166 16.27 14.75 4.11
C ASP A 166 15.36 15.98 4.32
N GLU A 167 15.44 16.99 3.44
CA GLU A 167 14.55 18.17 3.50
C GLU A 167 13.10 17.80 3.13
N ASN A 168 12.94 16.83 2.23
CA ASN A 168 11.69 16.37 1.65
C ASN A 168 11.39 14.91 1.99
N LEU A 169 11.79 14.46 3.19
CA LEU A 169 11.56 13.11 3.67
C LEU A 169 10.06 12.74 3.59
N ASP A 170 9.76 11.57 3.03
CA ASP A 170 8.39 11.08 2.82
C ASP A 170 8.11 9.84 3.68
N ARG A 171 8.92 8.78 3.55
CA ARG A 171 8.72 7.54 4.31
C ARG A 171 10.01 7.04 4.91
N VAL A 172 9.90 6.49 6.12
CA VAL A 172 11.00 5.89 6.86
C VAL A 172 10.53 4.56 7.46
N TYR A 173 11.24 3.48 7.14
CA TYR A 173 10.84 2.13 7.53
C TYR A 173 12.04 1.17 7.51
N VAL A 174 11.83 -0.05 7.99
CA VAL A 174 12.79 -1.14 7.82
C VAL A 174 12.19 -2.18 6.89
N GLU A 175 12.96 -2.63 5.92
CA GLU A 175 12.57 -3.63 4.94
C GLU A 175 13.43 -4.88 5.10
N THR A 176 12.82 -6.06 5.13
CA THR A 176 13.54 -7.32 5.08
C THR A 176 13.67 -7.85 3.65
N THR A 177 14.63 -8.74 3.41
CA THR A 177 14.78 -9.44 2.12
C THR A 177 13.56 -10.28 1.74
N GLY A 178 12.73 -10.66 2.70
CA GLY A 178 11.44 -11.33 2.46
C GLY A 178 10.30 -10.38 2.03
N GLY A 179 10.59 -9.10 1.81
CA GLY A 179 9.60 -8.08 1.41
C GLY A 179 8.72 -7.59 2.55
N LYS A 180 9.03 -7.93 3.81
CA LYS A 180 8.29 -7.44 4.97
C LYS A 180 8.74 -6.02 5.31
N ILE A 181 7.77 -5.12 5.45
CA ILE A 181 8.00 -3.74 5.87
C ILE A 181 7.60 -3.61 7.35
N PHE A 182 8.49 -3.00 8.13
CA PHE A 182 8.27 -2.60 9.51
C PHE A 182 8.29 -1.08 9.58
N ASN A 183 7.20 -0.47 10.02
CA ASN A 183 7.13 0.99 10.18
C ASN A 183 8.10 1.42 11.28
N ALA A 184 8.85 2.49 11.02
CA ALA A 184 9.73 3.08 12.01
C ALA A 184 9.01 4.21 12.74
N GLN A 185 9.19 4.30 14.05
CA GLN A 185 8.62 5.34 14.89
C GLN A 185 9.67 6.42 15.18
N PRO A 186 9.32 7.71 15.14
CA PRO A 186 10.22 8.77 15.59
C PRO A 186 10.68 8.53 17.03
N PHE A 187 12.00 8.62 17.27
CA PHE A 187 12.64 8.20 18.51
C PHE A 187 13.64 9.24 18.99
N VAL A 188 13.55 9.64 20.27
CA VAL A 188 14.44 10.55 21.02
C VAL A 188 14.65 11.99 20.49
N LYS A 189 14.75 12.20 19.17
CA LYS A 189 14.88 13.53 18.54
C LYS A 189 14.56 13.46 17.04
N ASN A 190 14.34 14.63 16.44
CA ASN A 190 14.03 14.74 15.01
C ASN A 190 15.11 14.08 14.14
N GLY A 191 14.67 13.31 13.13
CA GLY A 191 15.54 12.55 12.23
C GLY A 191 15.98 11.20 12.77
N PHE A 192 15.66 10.83 14.01
CA PHE A 192 15.98 9.52 14.58
C PHE A 192 14.72 8.67 14.67
N TYR A 193 14.87 7.39 14.35
CA TYR A 193 13.78 6.45 14.27
C TYR A 193 14.17 5.12 14.90
N ALA A 194 13.19 4.46 15.51
CA ALA A 194 13.32 3.11 16.03
C ALA A 194 12.30 2.19 15.38
N ALA A 195 12.69 0.95 15.12
CA ALA A 195 11.78 -0.08 14.63
C ALA A 195 12.04 -1.41 15.36
N LEU A 196 10.95 -2.04 15.81
CA LEU A 196 10.97 -3.42 16.28
C LEU A 196 10.71 -4.34 15.09
N ILE A 197 11.71 -5.12 14.72
CA ILE A 197 11.68 -6.03 13.57
C ILE A 197 11.57 -7.48 14.03
N ALA A 198 11.02 -8.34 13.18
CA ALA A 198 10.85 -9.76 13.46
C ALA A 198 11.35 -10.62 12.30
N TRP A 199 11.94 -11.78 12.63
CA TRP A 199 12.30 -12.82 11.66
C TRP A 199 11.23 -13.89 11.66
N ASP A 200 10.48 -13.99 10.55
CA ASP A 200 9.46 -15.03 10.38
C ASP A 200 10.07 -16.44 10.47
N ILE A 201 9.44 -17.31 11.25
CA ILE A 201 9.79 -18.73 11.39
C ILE A 201 9.74 -19.50 10.07
N LYS A 202 8.98 -19.03 9.07
CA LYS A 202 8.90 -19.65 7.75
C LYS A 202 10.01 -19.21 6.80
N SER A 203 10.78 -18.19 7.17
CA SER A 203 11.86 -17.64 6.34
C SER A 203 13.21 -18.25 6.74
N ASP A 204 13.94 -18.82 5.80
CA ASP A 204 15.22 -19.48 6.10
C ASP A 204 16.39 -18.52 6.28
N ASN A 205 16.34 -17.36 5.64
CA ASN A 205 17.37 -16.34 5.72
C ASN A 205 16.77 -15.01 6.17
N PHE A 206 17.57 -14.21 6.86
CA PHE A 206 17.17 -12.89 7.33
C PHE A 206 18.25 -11.85 7.07
N SER A 207 17.85 -10.82 6.34
CA SER A 207 18.59 -9.57 6.21
C SER A 207 17.57 -8.43 6.26
N ALA A 208 17.97 -7.31 6.84
CA ALA A 208 17.13 -6.13 6.98
C ALA A 208 17.90 -4.87 6.61
N PHE A 209 17.16 -3.89 6.09
CA PHE A 209 17.68 -2.59 5.67
C PHE A 209 16.84 -1.48 6.28
N ALA A 210 17.48 -0.48 6.87
CA ALA A 210 16.83 0.79 7.15
C ALA A 210 16.65 1.54 5.82
N VAL A 211 15.43 1.98 5.54
CA VAL A 211 15.06 2.59 4.27
C VAL A 211 14.42 3.95 4.51
N ALA A 212 14.87 4.95 3.76
CA ALA A 212 14.21 6.24 3.66
C ALA A 212 13.91 6.57 2.20
N THR A 213 12.73 7.16 1.98
CA THR A 213 12.33 7.71 0.69
C THR A 213 11.94 9.18 0.86
N ASP A 214 12.29 10.01 -0.11
CA ASP A 214 11.83 11.40 -0.19
C ASP A 214 10.58 11.53 -1.10
N LYS A 215 10.03 12.74 -1.18
CA LYS A 215 8.91 13.07 -2.06
C LYS A 215 9.25 12.94 -3.55
N ALA A 216 10.53 13.09 -3.91
CA ALA A 216 11.02 12.95 -5.29
C ALA A 216 11.25 11.48 -5.72
N ARG A 217 11.03 10.55 -4.79
CA ARG A 217 11.19 9.09 -4.93
C ARG A 217 12.65 8.65 -5.08
N ASN A 218 13.58 9.41 -4.52
CA ASN A 218 14.90 8.88 -4.21
C ASN A 218 14.79 7.94 -3.00
N VAL A 219 15.64 6.91 -2.99
CA VAL A 219 15.61 5.85 -1.98
C VAL A 219 17.03 5.57 -1.53
N THR A 220 17.23 5.54 -0.22
CA THR A 220 18.48 5.06 0.39
C THR A 220 18.19 3.85 1.25
N LYS A 221 19.03 2.82 1.12
CA LYS A 221 18.97 1.59 1.94
C LYS A 221 20.28 1.41 2.68
N ALA A 222 20.23 1.40 4.00
CA ALA A 222 21.38 1.11 4.86
C ALA A 222 21.24 -0.31 5.45
N PRO A 223 22.23 -1.20 5.27
CA PRO A 223 22.15 -2.56 5.80
C PRO A 223 22.22 -2.56 7.34
N ILE A 224 21.33 -3.31 7.97
CA ILE A 224 21.33 -3.51 9.42
C ILE A 224 22.18 -4.74 9.72
N ARG A 225 23.32 -4.52 10.39
CA ARG A 225 24.28 -5.59 10.73
C ARG A 225 23.83 -6.32 11.99
N ILE A 226 22.97 -7.31 11.81
CA ILE A 226 22.46 -8.16 12.89
C ILE A 226 22.84 -9.62 12.66
N LEU A 227 23.32 -10.30 13.70
CA LEU A 227 23.69 -11.71 13.62
C LEU A 227 22.44 -12.60 13.61
N GLY A 228 22.19 -13.28 12.50
CA GLY A 228 21.15 -14.30 12.43
C GLY A 228 21.52 -15.57 13.21
N LYS A 229 20.66 -15.99 14.13
CA LYS A 229 20.75 -17.28 14.82
C LYS A 229 19.64 -18.19 14.31
N ASN A 230 20.03 -19.21 13.56
CA ASN A 230 19.05 -20.20 13.12
C ASN A 230 18.62 -21.06 14.30
N ILE A 231 17.32 -21.30 14.44
CA ILE A 231 16.72 -22.14 15.46
C ILE A 231 15.98 -23.27 14.77
N VAL A 232 16.27 -24.51 15.17
CA VAL A 232 15.52 -25.68 14.72
C VAL A 232 14.33 -25.84 15.66
N TYR A 233 13.14 -25.68 15.11
CA TYR A 233 11.89 -25.85 15.84
C TYR A 233 11.43 -27.30 15.81
N LYS A 234 10.60 -27.66 16.79
CA LYS A 234 9.99 -29.00 16.86
C LYS A 234 9.03 -29.19 15.70
N ASP A 235 8.98 -30.43 15.20
CA ASP A 235 7.94 -30.91 14.30
C ASP A 235 7.21 -32.05 15.02
N SER A 236 5.96 -31.77 15.39
CA SER A 236 5.18 -32.61 16.29
C SER A 236 4.02 -33.27 15.53
N LYS A 237 3.95 -34.60 15.62
CA LYS A 237 2.79 -35.38 15.20
C LYS A 237 1.75 -35.44 16.33
N ILE A 238 0.56 -34.90 16.09
CA ILE A 238 -0.54 -34.88 17.06
C ILE A 238 -1.69 -35.75 16.57
N GLU A 239 -1.99 -36.82 17.29
CA GLU A 239 -3.14 -37.68 17.03
C GLU A 239 -4.40 -37.11 17.70
N LEU A 240 -5.41 -36.83 16.89
CA LEU A 240 -6.71 -36.36 17.33
C LEU A 240 -7.54 -37.53 17.84
N LYS A 241 -7.99 -37.45 19.08
CA LYS A 241 -8.90 -38.40 19.72
C LYS A 241 -10.33 -37.87 19.71
N ASP A 242 -11.30 -38.78 19.67
CA ASP A 242 -12.72 -38.43 19.65
C ASP A 242 -13.13 -37.55 20.83
N ASP A 243 -12.67 -37.85 22.06
CA ASP A 243 -12.96 -37.04 23.26
C ASP A 243 -12.55 -35.56 23.12
N PHE A 244 -11.44 -35.29 22.42
CA PHE A 244 -10.97 -33.92 22.19
C PHE A 244 -11.89 -33.18 21.21
N LEU A 245 -12.31 -33.88 20.14
CA LEU A 245 -13.18 -33.33 19.09
C LEU A 245 -14.60 -33.09 19.61
N ASP A 246 -15.11 -34.00 20.44
CA ASP A 246 -16.46 -33.92 20.99
C ASP A 246 -16.55 -33.01 22.22
N GLY A 247 -15.41 -32.71 22.86
CA GLY A 247 -15.32 -31.76 23.99
C GLY A 247 -15.09 -30.31 23.56
N LYS A 248 -13.83 -29.85 23.63
CA LYS A 248 -13.49 -28.41 23.51
C LYS A 248 -13.79 -27.84 22.13
N ILE A 249 -13.58 -28.63 21.08
CA ILE A 249 -13.86 -28.20 19.70
C ILE A 249 -15.36 -28.01 19.48
N ALA A 250 -16.19 -28.91 20.03
CA ALA A 250 -17.64 -28.75 19.99
C ALA A 250 -18.11 -27.48 20.70
N GLN A 251 -17.51 -27.14 21.86
CA GLN A 251 -17.81 -25.88 22.56
C GLN A 251 -17.45 -24.64 21.72
N LEU A 252 -16.27 -24.61 21.11
CA LEU A 252 -15.83 -23.49 20.27
C LEU A 252 -16.66 -23.34 18.98
N ALA A 253 -17.19 -24.45 18.46
CA ALA A 253 -18.06 -24.45 17.28
C ALA A 253 -19.54 -24.20 17.61
N ALA A 254 -19.95 -24.27 18.89
CA ALA A 254 -21.35 -24.14 19.30
C ALA A 254 -21.93 -22.75 18.99
N ASP A 255 -21.11 -21.70 19.10
CA ASP A 255 -21.50 -20.32 18.81
C ASP A 255 -21.60 -20.03 17.29
N MET A 256 -21.48 -21.06 16.43
CA MET A 256 -21.40 -20.92 14.98
C MET A 256 -22.59 -21.59 14.25
N PRO A 257 -23.55 -20.82 13.72
CA PRO A 257 -24.79 -21.35 13.11
C PRO A 257 -24.59 -22.32 11.94
N LYS A 258 -23.48 -22.22 11.21
CA LYS A 258 -23.18 -23.08 10.04
C LYS A 258 -22.44 -24.38 10.37
N PHE A 259 -21.83 -24.49 11.55
CA PHE A 259 -20.93 -25.60 11.88
C PHE A 259 -21.33 -26.39 13.14
N GLY A 260 -22.36 -25.95 13.88
CA GLY A 260 -22.89 -26.70 15.01
C GLY A 260 -23.36 -28.12 14.65
N SER A 261 -23.82 -28.35 13.41
CA SER A 261 -24.28 -29.65 12.89
C SER A 261 -23.28 -30.36 11.97
N ALA A 262 -22.10 -29.79 11.74
CA ALA A 262 -21.09 -30.39 10.86
C ALA A 262 -20.38 -31.58 11.54
N PRO A 263 -19.82 -32.53 10.75
CA PRO A 263 -18.98 -33.60 11.28
C PRO A 263 -17.87 -33.08 12.20
N LYS A 264 -17.53 -33.86 13.24
CA LYS A 264 -16.52 -33.47 14.26
C LYS A 264 -15.17 -33.08 13.66
N ILE A 265 -14.75 -33.73 12.59
CA ILE A 265 -13.49 -33.44 11.92
C ILE A 265 -13.54 -32.10 11.17
N ASP A 266 -14.67 -31.79 10.51
CA ASP A 266 -14.85 -30.53 9.79
C ASP A 266 -14.90 -29.34 10.76
N ARG A 267 -15.54 -29.53 11.93
CA ARG A 267 -15.51 -28.57 13.04
C ARG A 267 -14.07 -28.26 13.47
N PHE A 268 -13.24 -29.29 13.65
CA PHE A 268 -11.83 -29.11 13.99
C PHE A 268 -11.05 -28.37 12.89
N ILE A 269 -11.16 -28.79 11.64
CA ILE A 269 -10.44 -28.16 10.52
C ILE A 269 -10.79 -26.68 10.42
N TYR A 270 -12.08 -26.35 10.55
CA TYR A 270 -12.56 -24.98 10.55
C TYR A 270 -11.96 -24.15 11.69
N VAL A 271 -12.04 -24.65 12.93
CA VAL A 271 -11.51 -23.98 14.13
C VAL A 271 -9.99 -23.78 14.00
N ASN A 272 -9.25 -24.81 13.63
CA ASN A 272 -7.78 -24.76 13.55
C ASN A 272 -7.26 -24.02 12.32
N SER A 273 -8.02 -23.91 11.23
CA SER A 273 -7.52 -23.28 10.00
C SER A 273 -8.18 -21.93 9.74
N THR A 274 -9.50 -21.91 9.63
CA THR A 274 -10.26 -20.71 9.23
C THR A 274 -10.37 -19.71 10.35
N MET A 275 -10.81 -20.14 11.54
CA MET A 275 -10.99 -19.22 12.67
C MET A 275 -9.64 -18.66 13.15
N ARG A 276 -8.57 -19.47 13.16
CA ARG A 276 -7.21 -18.97 13.46
C ARG A 276 -6.77 -17.88 12.48
N LYS A 277 -6.98 -18.06 11.17
CA LYS A 277 -6.67 -17.01 10.18
C LYS A 277 -7.47 -15.73 10.40
N LEU A 278 -8.76 -15.84 10.75
CA LEU A 278 -9.59 -14.68 11.06
C LEU A 278 -9.07 -13.94 12.30
N ASN A 279 -8.72 -14.67 13.36
CA ASN A 279 -8.16 -14.11 14.58
C ASN A 279 -6.79 -13.46 14.32
N GLU A 280 -5.91 -14.10 13.56
CA GLU A 280 -4.60 -13.55 13.18
C GLU A 280 -4.74 -12.25 12.38
N ASN A 281 -5.71 -12.19 11.46
CA ASN A 281 -6.00 -10.97 10.70
C ASN A 281 -6.55 -9.85 11.60
N LEU A 282 -7.40 -10.17 12.57
CA LEU A 282 -7.90 -9.21 13.55
C LEU A 282 -6.77 -8.66 14.42
N VAL A 283 -5.96 -9.54 15.01
CA VAL A 283 -4.79 -9.16 15.81
C VAL A 283 -3.87 -8.26 14.99
N ARG A 284 -3.54 -8.66 13.75
CA ARG A 284 -2.71 -7.86 12.84
C ARG A 284 -3.29 -6.46 12.59
N LYS A 285 -4.59 -6.37 12.29
CA LYS A 285 -5.27 -5.07 12.06
C LYS A 285 -5.18 -4.13 13.26
N ILE A 286 -5.17 -4.70 14.47
CA ILE A 286 -5.04 -3.96 15.72
C ILE A 286 -3.57 -3.56 15.95
N THR A 287 -2.62 -4.49 15.76
CA THR A 287 -1.20 -4.30 16.08
C THR A 287 -0.36 -3.61 15.02
N ASP A 288 -0.82 -3.52 13.77
CA ASP A 288 -0.07 -2.88 12.66
C ASP A 288 0.05 -1.34 12.81
N ARG A 289 -0.62 -0.76 13.82
CA ARG A 289 -0.60 0.68 14.09
C ARG A 289 0.68 1.03 14.86
N VAL A 290 1.59 1.73 14.19
CA VAL A 290 2.76 2.33 14.82
C VAL A 290 2.49 3.80 15.13
N GLY A 291 2.90 4.26 16.30
CA GLY A 291 2.71 5.65 16.72
C GLY A 291 3.46 6.63 15.81
N VAL A 292 2.84 7.76 15.50
CA VAL A 292 3.48 8.87 14.76
C VAL A 292 4.20 9.85 15.69
N ASN A 293 3.96 9.74 17.00
CA ASN A 293 4.54 10.62 18.00
C ASN A 293 5.94 10.17 18.39
N MET A 294 6.80 11.15 18.68
CA MET A 294 8.14 10.93 19.20
C MET A 294 8.10 10.13 20.51
N VAL A 295 8.81 9.00 20.53
CA VAL A 295 9.04 8.24 21.77
C VAL A 295 10.20 8.87 22.52
N ASN A 296 9.89 9.50 23.65
CA ASN A 296 10.87 10.08 24.57
C ASN A 296 11.03 9.27 25.85
N SER A 297 10.01 8.51 26.24
CA SER A 297 10.05 7.56 27.35
C SER A 297 10.04 6.15 26.79
N TYR A 298 11.09 5.38 27.07
CA TYR A 298 11.35 4.06 26.50
C TYR A 298 11.72 3.02 27.55
N PHE A 299 11.56 3.36 28.83
CA PHE A 299 11.77 2.41 29.90
C PHE A 299 10.54 1.52 30.03
N THR A 300 10.74 0.21 29.92
CA THR A 300 9.74 -0.83 30.13
C THR A 300 10.35 -1.83 31.11
N GLU A 301 9.53 -2.32 32.03
CA GLU A 301 9.96 -3.43 32.90
C GLU A 301 10.17 -4.68 32.04
N PRO A 302 11.11 -5.56 32.40
CA PRO A 302 11.26 -6.84 31.73
C PRO A 302 9.93 -7.61 31.72
N PHE A 303 9.54 -8.12 30.55
CA PHE A 303 8.39 -9.03 30.46
C PHE A 303 8.74 -10.34 31.17
N VAL A 304 8.09 -10.56 32.31
CA VAL A 304 8.28 -11.78 33.12
C VAL A 304 7.21 -12.82 32.80
N PRO A 305 7.57 -14.12 32.74
CA PRO A 305 6.59 -15.20 32.56
C PRO A 305 5.72 -15.38 33.82
N ILE A 306 4.67 -16.18 33.70
CA ILE A 306 3.80 -16.55 34.82
C ILE A 306 4.65 -17.21 35.92
N ALA A 307 4.55 -16.68 37.14
CA ALA A 307 5.30 -17.19 38.28
C ALA A 307 4.95 -18.65 38.59
N ARG A 308 5.96 -19.47 38.87
CA ARG A 308 5.82 -20.90 39.24
C ARG A 308 5.06 -21.74 38.20
N ALA A 309 5.18 -21.41 36.92
CA ALA A 309 4.60 -22.18 35.84
C ALA A 309 5.66 -23.01 35.09
N ALA A 310 5.29 -24.19 34.63
CA ALA A 310 6.10 -25.02 33.75
C ALA A 310 5.75 -24.75 32.28
N ILE A 311 6.75 -24.69 31.40
CA ILE A 311 6.52 -24.59 29.96
C ILE A 311 6.09 -25.97 29.43
N VAL A 312 4.90 -26.04 28.83
CA VAL A 312 4.35 -27.29 28.26
C VAL A 312 4.19 -27.22 26.74
N GLY A 313 4.29 -26.03 26.15
CA GLY A 313 4.27 -25.82 24.71
C GLY A 313 5.20 -24.66 24.34
N THR A 314 6.10 -24.90 23.40
CA THR A 314 7.08 -23.88 22.95
C THR A 314 6.60 -23.19 21.69
N TYR A 315 6.97 -21.92 21.53
CA TYR A 315 6.75 -21.19 20.29
C TYR A 315 7.43 -21.88 19.10
N GLY A 316 6.77 -21.82 17.96
CA GLY A 316 7.31 -22.26 16.68
C GLY A 316 7.23 -23.76 16.39
N ASP A 317 6.70 -24.56 17.33
CA ASP A 317 6.40 -25.98 17.09
C ASP A 317 5.46 -26.16 15.90
N HIS A 318 5.91 -26.85 14.86
CA HIS A 318 5.11 -27.19 13.68
C HIS A 318 4.30 -28.43 13.99
N ARG A 319 3.00 -28.23 14.19
CA ARG A 319 2.07 -29.28 14.63
C ARG A 319 1.33 -29.85 13.42
N ASN A 320 1.56 -31.12 13.15
CA ASN A 320 0.90 -31.90 12.11
C ASN A 320 -0.20 -32.76 12.77
N PHE A 321 -1.46 -32.51 12.44
CA PHE A 321 -2.62 -33.15 13.07
C PHE A 321 -3.12 -34.33 12.24
N PHE A 322 -3.29 -35.48 12.90
CA PHE A 322 -3.74 -36.72 12.28
C PHE A 322 -5.03 -37.21 12.92
N TYR A 323 -5.98 -37.66 12.09
CA TYR A 323 -7.20 -38.33 12.55
C TYR A 323 -7.35 -39.65 11.79
N GLN A 324 -7.53 -40.76 12.51
CA GLN A 324 -7.66 -42.09 11.92
C GLN A 324 -6.53 -42.45 10.93
N GLY A 325 -5.30 -42.03 11.23
CA GLY A 325 -4.11 -42.27 10.41
C GLY A 325 -3.90 -41.31 9.24
N ALA A 326 -4.87 -40.48 8.88
CA ALA A 326 -4.73 -39.47 7.84
C ALA A 326 -4.36 -38.10 8.43
N GLN A 327 -3.47 -37.36 7.76
CA GLN A 327 -3.20 -35.96 8.11
C GLN A 327 -4.39 -35.10 7.69
N VAL A 328 -4.93 -34.32 8.62
CA VAL A 328 -6.15 -33.53 8.41
C VAL A 328 -5.92 -32.03 8.50
N SER A 329 -4.85 -31.60 9.16
CA SER A 329 -4.52 -30.18 9.33
C SER A 329 -3.07 -30.02 9.76
N GLU A 330 -2.53 -28.81 9.64
CA GLU A 330 -1.24 -28.41 10.17
C GLU A 330 -1.33 -26.99 10.73
N ALA A 331 -0.50 -26.65 11.71
CA ALA A 331 -0.34 -25.28 12.17
C ALA A 331 0.96 -25.08 12.95
N TYR A 332 1.46 -23.85 12.95
CA TYR A 332 2.52 -23.44 13.86
C TYR A 332 1.94 -23.03 15.21
N HIS A 333 2.65 -23.37 16.29
CA HIS A 333 2.32 -22.89 17.62
C HIS A 333 2.84 -21.46 17.81
N MET A 334 1.94 -20.47 17.78
CA MET A 334 2.29 -19.05 17.76
C MET A 334 2.38 -18.43 19.17
N GLY A 335 2.62 -19.24 20.20
CA GLY A 335 2.68 -18.81 21.60
C GLY A 335 3.49 -19.75 22.47
N ILE A 336 3.49 -19.48 23.78
CA ILE A 336 4.09 -20.35 24.78
C ILE A 336 2.97 -20.77 25.73
N ASP A 337 2.84 -22.08 25.92
CA ASP A 337 1.86 -22.64 26.84
C ASP A 337 2.51 -22.88 28.20
N PHE A 338 1.89 -22.35 29.23
CA PHE A 338 2.32 -22.47 30.62
C PHE A 338 1.31 -23.31 31.41
N ALA A 339 1.80 -24.25 32.22
CA ALA A 339 1.01 -25.02 33.17
C ALA A 339 1.29 -24.52 34.60
N SER A 340 0.23 -24.13 35.30
CA SER A 340 0.24 -23.69 36.70
C SER A 340 -0.99 -24.25 37.44
N THR A 341 -1.24 -23.80 38.67
CA THR A 341 -2.45 -24.16 39.42
C THR A 341 -3.70 -23.54 38.78
N LYS A 342 -4.86 -24.19 38.99
CA LYS A 342 -6.15 -23.64 38.55
C LYS A 342 -6.35 -22.24 39.13
N GLU A 343 -6.84 -21.31 38.29
CA GLU A 343 -7.10 -19.91 38.66
C GLU A 343 -5.87 -19.14 39.18
N ALA A 344 -4.66 -19.55 38.78
CA ALA A 344 -3.46 -18.76 39.03
C ALA A 344 -3.60 -17.34 38.45
N PRO A 345 -3.18 -16.29 39.18
CA PRO A 345 -3.32 -14.92 38.72
C PRO A 345 -2.45 -14.66 37.48
N ILE A 346 -3.03 -14.03 36.47
CA ILE A 346 -2.33 -13.54 35.28
C ILE A 346 -2.13 -12.04 35.45
N LEU A 347 -0.88 -11.62 35.59
CA LEU A 347 -0.51 -10.22 35.81
C LEU A 347 0.10 -9.64 34.53
N ALA A 348 -0.28 -8.41 34.20
CA ALA A 348 0.39 -7.65 33.16
C ALA A 348 1.68 -7.05 33.75
N PRO A 349 2.88 -7.39 33.22
CA PRO A 349 4.14 -6.89 33.77
C PRO A 349 4.42 -5.43 33.40
N ASN A 350 3.71 -4.89 32.40
CA ASN A 350 3.83 -3.53 31.91
C ASN A 350 2.44 -2.93 31.70
N ASP A 351 2.35 -1.61 31.77
CA ASP A 351 1.14 -0.86 31.46
C ASP A 351 0.74 -1.02 29.99
N GLY A 352 -0.57 -0.96 29.72
CA GLY A 352 -1.11 -1.09 28.39
C GLY A 352 -2.61 -0.81 28.32
N VAL A 353 -3.16 -0.92 27.12
CA VAL A 353 -4.59 -0.76 26.86
C VAL A 353 -5.15 -2.11 26.43
N VAL A 354 -6.20 -2.58 27.10
CA VAL A 354 -6.94 -3.78 26.70
C VAL A 354 -7.70 -3.49 25.41
N MET A 355 -7.49 -4.30 24.37
CA MET A 355 -8.05 -4.09 23.03
C MET A 355 -9.05 -5.16 22.62
#